data_AF-A0A0K1E562-F1
#
_entry.id   AF-A0A0K1E562-F1
#
_cell.length_a   1.000
_cell.length_b   1.000
_cell.length_c   1.000
_cell.angle_alpha   90.00
_cell.angle_beta   90.00
_cell.angle_gamma   90.00
#
_symmetry.space_group_name_H-M   'P 1'
#
loop_
_entity.id
_entity.type
_entity.pdbx_description
1 polymer ?
#
loop_
_entity_poly.entity_id
_entity_poly.type
_entity_poly.pdbx_seq_one_letter_code
_entity_poly.pdbx_strand_id
1 'polypeptide(L)'
;MTPKALALALTAASLLAIGACSPPPKQAEVPDVQAESGVDMAPDEHAGAADPSATAPSDPEEMRTKCCEECKAGLAKDRTGAPPDTIPCADYTDTLSPWCLEHFRANPLMASKCQ
;
A
#
# COMPACT_ATOMS: atom_id res chain seq x y z
N MET A 1 48.99 11.13 6.96
CA MET A 1 48.85 11.38 8.41
C MET A 1 47.71 12.35 8.60
N THR A 2 46.56 11.87 9.05
CA THR A 2 45.46 12.69 9.58
C THR A 2 45.88 13.31 10.91
N PRO A 3 45.28 14.45 11.28
CA PRO A 3 44.53 14.40 12.52
C PRO A 3 43.10 14.95 12.38
N LYS A 4 42.22 14.20 13.02
CA LYS A 4 40.82 14.43 13.32
C LYS A 4 40.72 15.47 14.45
N ALA A 5 39.91 16.52 14.29
CA ALA A 5 39.23 17.22 15.38
C ALA A 5 38.00 17.91 14.77
N LEU A 6 36.79 17.37 14.92
CA LEU A 6 35.85 17.52 16.04
C LEU A 6 35.28 18.93 16.22
N ALA A 7 33.98 18.96 16.56
CA ALA A 7 33.13 20.08 16.98
C ALA A 7 32.46 20.88 15.83
N LEU A 8 31.19 20.67 15.47
CA LEU A 8 29.93 20.72 16.24
C LEU A 8 29.50 22.16 16.56
N ALA A 9 28.73 22.77 15.66
CA ALA A 9 28.00 24.04 15.79
C ALA A 9 27.50 24.38 14.36
N LEU A 10 26.22 24.51 13.99
CA LEU A 10 25.06 25.07 14.65
C LEU A 10 23.81 24.43 14.03
N THR A 11 23.04 23.69 14.82
CA THR A 11 21.65 23.36 14.58
C THR A 11 20.78 24.53 15.04
N ALA A 12 20.09 25.23 14.14
CA ALA A 12 18.91 26.03 14.47
C ALA A 12 18.24 26.60 13.20
N ALA A 13 16.91 26.62 13.21
CA ALA A 13 15.99 27.21 12.23
C ALA A 13 15.85 26.42 10.92
N SER A 14 14.75 25.72 10.67
CA SER A 14 13.42 26.35 10.59
C SER A 14 12.32 25.34 10.89
N LEU A 15 11.64 25.54 12.02
CA LEU A 15 10.25 25.16 12.18
C LEU A 15 9.39 26.01 11.24
N LEU A 16 8.18 25.51 10.95
CA LEU A 16 6.97 26.20 10.45
C LEU A 16 6.63 25.98 8.98
N ALA A 17 5.86 24.92 8.71
CA ALA A 17 4.71 24.96 7.80
C ALA A 17 3.79 23.74 8.02
N ILE A 18 3.21 23.63 9.22
CA ILE A 18 2.00 22.81 9.44
C ILE A 18 0.84 23.75 9.09
N GLY A 19 0.24 23.59 7.92
CA GLY A 19 -0.73 24.56 7.42
C GLY A 19 -1.65 23.98 6.36
N ALA A 20 -2.57 23.11 6.78
CA ALA A 20 -3.97 23.06 6.34
C ALA A 20 -4.61 21.70 6.67
N CYS A 21 -4.94 21.47 7.95
CA CYS A 21 -6.03 20.55 8.28
C CYS A 21 -7.34 21.22 7.82
N SER A 22 -7.83 20.88 6.63
CA SER A 22 -9.22 21.17 6.28
C SER A 22 -10.11 20.12 6.96
N PRO A 23 -11.16 20.49 7.71
CA PRO A 23 -12.14 19.51 8.13
C PRO A 23 -12.83 18.92 6.88
N PRO A 24 -13.08 17.61 6.84
CA PRO A 24 -13.87 17.03 5.76
C PRO A 24 -15.26 17.67 5.76
N PRO A 25 -15.83 18.01 4.58
CA PRO A 25 -17.19 18.51 4.52
C PRO A 25 -18.14 17.45 5.10
N LYS A 26 -19.03 17.87 6.00
CA LYS A 26 -20.13 17.05 6.47
C LYS A 26 -20.96 16.63 5.27
N GLN A 27 -20.86 15.38 4.86
CA GLN A 27 -21.81 14.79 3.94
C GLN A 27 -23.18 14.81 4.62
N ALA A 28 -24.13 15.41 3.93
CA ALA A 28 -25.51 15.51 4.36
C ALA A 28 -26.08 14.12 4.61
N GLU A 29 -26.80 13.99 5.70
CA GLU A 29 -27.60 12.82 6.06
C GLU A 29 -28.58 12.52 4.91
N VAL A 30 -28.32 11.44 4.19
CA VAL A 30 -29.25 10.93 3.18
C VAL A 30 -30.14 9.91 3.88
N PRO A 31 -31.47 10.08 3.86
CA PRO A 31 -32.39 9.31 4.68
C PRO A 31 -32.30 7.80 4.42
N ASP A 32 -32.39 7.05 5.52
CA ASP A 32 -32.57 5.60 5.58
C ASP A 32 -33.73 5.18 4.65
N VAL A 33 -33.41 4.46 3.57
CA VAL A 33 -34.40 3.70 2.79
C VAL A 33 -34.08 2.23 2.98
N GLN A 34 -34.65 1.72 4.05
CA GLN A 34 -34.89 0.31 4.29
C GLN A 34 -35.62 -0.32 3.08
N ALA A 35 -35.10 -1.48 2.66
CA ALA A 35 -35.74 -2.55 1.88
C ALA A 35 -36.03 -2.32 0.38
N GLU A 36 -35.45 -3.18 -0.47
CA GLU A 36 -36.21 -4.17 -1.24
C GLU A 36 -35.26 -5.20 -1.89
N SER A 37 -35.59 -6.47 -1.70
CA SER A 37 -34.95 -7.61 -2.35
C SER A 37 -35.22 -7.57 -3.86
N GLY A 38 -34.19 -7.37 -4.67
CA GLY A 38 -34.24 -7.44 -6.13
C GLY A 38 -33.28 -8.49 -6.67
N VAL A 39 -33.84 -9.57 -7.20
CA VAL A 39 -33.14 -10.67 -7.91
C VAL A 39 -32.65 -10.22 -9.29
N ASP A 40 -31.51 -10.79 -9.69
CA ASP A 40 -30.93 -10.92 -11.04
C ASP A 40 -30.42 -9.69 -11.79
N MET A 41 -29.09 -9.48 -11.73
CA MET A 41 -28.29 -9.13 -12.91
C MET A 41 -27.03 -10.00 -12.91
N ALA A 42 -26.87 -10.78 -13.97
CA ALA A 42 -25.71 -11.62 -14.24
C ALA A 42 -24.38 -10.86 -14.08
N PRO A 43 -23.31 -11.48 -13.55
CA PRO A 43 -22.01 -10.85 -13.57
C PRO A 43 -21.49 -10.85 -15.01
N ASP A 44 -21.41 -9.66 -15.59
CA ASP A 44 -20.55 -9.37 -16.72
C ASP A 44 -19.11 -9.61 -16.25
N GLU A 45 -18.55 -10.77 -16.61
CA GLU A 45 -17.19 -11.20 -16.26
C GLU A 45 -16.13 -10.40 -17.04
N HIS A 46 -16.00 -9.10 -16.78
CA HIS A 46 -14.83 -8.31 -17.18
C HIS A 46 -14.62 -7.03 -16.36
N ALA A 47 -14.11 -7.18 -15.14
CA ALA A 47 -13.10 -6.30 -14.55
C ALA A 47 -12.73 -6.87 -13.17
N GLY A 48 -11.43 -7.12 -12.94
CA GLY A 48 -10.91 -7.73 -11.72
C GLY A 48 -11.38 -7.02 -10.45
N ALA A 49 -12.39 -7.58 -9.81
CA ALA A 49 -12.70 -7.33 -8.43
C ALA A 49 -11.77 -8.20 -7.60
N ALA A 50 -10.78 -7.56 -6.95
CA ALA A 50 -10.06 -8.18 -5.85
C ALA A 50 -11.11 -8.66 -4.84
N ASP A 51 -11.16 -9.97 -4.64
CA ASP A 51 -12.09 -10.63 -3.73
C ASP A 51 -11.87 -10.08 -2.30
N PRO A 52 -12.84 -9.35 -1.71
CA PRO A 52 -12.70 -8.83 -0.35
C PRO A 52 -12.82 -9.93 0.72
N SER A 53 -13.03 -11.19 0.32
CA SER A 53 -13.13 -12.37 1.18
C SER A 53 -11.87 -13.25 1.20
N ALA A 54 -10.75 -12.78 0.63
CA ALA A 54 -9.45 -13.42 0.84
C ALA A 54 -9.07 -13.30 2.33
N THR A 55 -9.55 -14.25 3.13
CA THR A 55 -9.19 -14.41 4.53
C THR A 55 -7.66 -14.45 4.61
N ALA A 56 -7.08 -13.49 5.33
CA ALA A 56 -5.63 -13.46 5.53
C ALA A 56 -5.17 -14.83 6.04
N PRO A 57 -4.12 -15.43 5.44
CA PRO A 57 -3.62 -16.70 5.94
C PRO A 57 -3.24 -16.57 7.41
N SER A 58 -3.43 -17.63 8.20
CA SER A 58 -3.03 -17.60 9.61
C SER A 58 -1.52 -17.80 9.79
N ASP A 59 -0.82 -18.25 8.74
CA ASP A 59 0.61 -18.53 8.77
C ASP A 59 1.43 -17.39 8.11
N PRO A 60 2.44 -16.84 8.81
CA PRO A 60 3.22 -15.71 8.32
C PRO A 60 4.03 -16.02 7.06
N GLU A 61 4.40 -17.29 6.81
CA GLU A 61 5.12 -17.69 5.61
C GLU A 61 4.18 -17.82 4.40
N GLU A 62 2.97 -18.35 4.62
CA GLU A 62 1.90 -18.35 3.61
C GLU A 62 1.49 -16.92 3.23
N MET A 63 1.36 -16.04 4.23
CA MET A 63 1.14 -14.59 4.08
C MET A 63 2.20 -13.95 3.18
N ARG A 64 3.48 -14.15 3.50
CA ARG A 64 4.58 -13.61 2.70
C ARG A 64 4.53 -14.12 1.25
N THR A 65 4.25 -15.41 1.07
CA THR A 65 4.22 -16.04 -0.26
C THR A 65 3.15 -15.41 -1.15
N LYS A 66 1.91 -15.30 -0.67
CA LYS A 66 0.82 -14.67 -1.42
C LYS A 66 1.11 -13.21 -1.75
N CYS A 67 1.58 -12.43 -0.78
CA CYS A 67 1.93 -11.03 -1.02
C CYS A 67 3.09 -10.87 -2.01
N CYS A 68 4.02 -11.83 -2.01
CA CYS A 68 5.10 -11.85 -2.98
C CYS A 68 4.64 -12.16 -4.41
N GLU A 69 3.61 -13.00 -4.58
CA GLU A 69 3.01 -13.23 -5.90
C GLU A 69 2.35 -11.96 -6.46
N GLU A 70 1.59 -11.25 -5.62
CA GLU A 70 0.98 -9.98 -6.02
C GLU A 70 2.04 -8.89 -6.30
N CYS A 71 3.09 -8.81 -5.47
CA CYS A 71 4.21 -7.90 -5.72
C CYS A 71 4.93 -8.22 -7.05
N LYS A 72 5.15 -9.50 -7.37
CA LYS A 72 5.71 -9.92 -8.67
C LYS A 72 4.80 -9.53 -9.83
N ALA A 73 3.47 -9.65 -9.66
CA ALA A 73 2.51 -9.21 -10.66
C ALA A 73 2.54 -7.68 -10.88
N GLY A 74 2.76 -6.91 -9.82
CA GLY A 74 2.98 -5.46 -9.89
C GLY A 74 4.27 -5.13 -10.64
N LEU A 75 5.38 -5.78 -10.27
CA LEU A 75 6.67 -5.64 -10.94
C LEU A 75 6.62 -5.97 -12.43
N ALA A 76 5.87 -7.01 -12.83
CA ALA A 76 5.70 -7.36 -14.23
C ALA A 76 4.97 -6.28 -15.06
N LYS A 77 4.16 -5.44 -14.40
CA LYS A 77 3.46 -4.31 -15.01
C LYS A 77 4.22 -2.99 -14.85
N ASP A 78 5.28 -2.97 -14.05
CA ASP A 78 6.06 -1.78 -13.77
C ASP A 78 6.70 -1.19 -15.04
N ARG A 79 6.55 0.13 -15.21
CA ARG A 79 7.08 0.89 -16.35
C ARG A 79 8.04 2.00 -15.93
N THR A 80 8.47 2.00 -14.66
CA THR A 80 9.34 3.05 -14.12
C THR A 80 10.77 2.94 -14.64
N GLY A 81 11.18 1.73 -15.05
CA GLY A 81 12.55 1.45 -15.47
C GLY A 81 13.53 1.36 -14.30
N ALA A 82 13.05 1.43 -13.06
CA ALA A 82 13.85 1.20 -11.88
C ALA A 82 14.16 -0.30 -11.73
N PRO A 83 15.35 -0.66 -11.22
CA PRO A 83 15.69 -2.07 -11.03
C PRO A 83 14.90 -2.66 -9.84
N PRO A 84 14.50 -3.96 -9.88
CA PRO A 84 13.63 -4.57 -8.88
C PRO A 84 14.15 -4.55 -7.44
N ASP A 85 15.46 -4.37 -7.24
CA ASP A 85 16.08 -4.23 -5.92
C ASP A 85 15.92 -2.84 -5.29
N THR A 86 15.43 -1.87 -6.06
CA THR A 86 15.16 -0.50 -5.60
C THR A 86 13.68 -0.18 -5.46
N ILE A 87 12.79 -1.10 -5.87
CA ILE A 87 11.34 -0.90 -5.81
C ILE A 87 10.77 -1.69 -4.62
N PRO A 88 10.29 -1.00 -3.57
CA PRO A 88 9.49 -1.61 -2.51
C PRO A 88 8.25 -2.29 -3.07
N CYS A 89 7.93 -3.50 -2.57
CA CYS A 89 6.66 -4.14 -2.90
C CYS A 89 5.46 -3.26 -2.55
N ALA A 90 5.56 -2.48 -1.47
CA ALA A 90 4.52 -1.56 -1.02
C ALA A 90 4.16 -0.45 -2.03
N ASP A 91 4.97 -0.20 -3.06
CA ASP A 91 4.65 0.78 -4.11
C ASP A 91 3.62 0.26 -5.12
N TYR A 92 3.41 -1.05 -5.22
CA TYR A 92 2.40 -1.64 -6.10
C TYR A 92 0.99 -1.61 -5.48
N THR A 93 0.57 -0.44 -4.98
CA THR A 93 -0.71 -0.24 -4.28
C THR A 93 -1.94 -0.58 -5.11
N ASP A 94 -1.81 -0.55 -6.44
CA ASP A 94 -2.87 -0.86 -7.39
C ASP A 94 -3.00 -2.37 -7.66
N THR A 95 -1.96 -3.15 -7.33
CA THR A 95 -1.94 -4.60 -7.55
C THR A 95 -2.06 -5.38 -6.25
N LEU A 96 -1.54 -4.84 -5.15
CA LEU A 96 -1.57 -5.48 -3.84
C LEU A 96 -2.96 -5.40 -3.20
N SER A 97 -3.39 -6.49 -2.59
CA SER A 97 -4.51 -6.52 -1.68
C SER A 97 -4.25 -5.63 -0.43
N PRO A 98 -5.31 -5.09 0.21
CA PRO A 98 -5.16 -4.22 1.38
C PRO A 98 -4.36 -4.86 2.52
N TRP A 99 -4.52 -6.16 2.72
CA TRP A 99 -3.79 -6.89 3.74
C TRP A 99 -2.29 -7.05 3.39
N CYS A 100 -1.95 -7.29 2.12
CA CYS A 100 -0.55 -7.32 1.68
C CYS A 100 0.13 -5.96 1.74
N LEU A 101 -0.62 -4.87 1.50
CA LEU A 101 -0.10 -3.52 1.71
C LEU A 101 0.28 -3.28 3.16
N GLU A 102 -0.58 -3.64 4.11
CA GLU A 102 -0.27 -3.53 5.53
C GLU A 102 0.89 -4.44 5.92
N HIS A 103 0.96 -5.65 5.37
CA HIS A 103 2.07 -6.57 5.60
C HIS A 103 3.42 -5.96 5.18
N PHE A 104 3.51 -5.37 3.98
CA PHE A 104 4.75 -4.74 3.50
C PHE A 104 5.06 -3.39 4.13
N ARG A 105 4.05 -2.67 4.63
CA ARG A 105 4.26 -1.46 5.45
C ARG A 105 4.90 -1.83 6.79
N ALA A 106 4.47 -2.93 7.40
CA ALA A 106 5.05 -3.44 8.63
C ALA A 106 6.40 -4.16 8.40
N ASN A 107 6.57 -4.82 7.25
CA ASN A 107 7.74 -5.60 6.87
C ASN A 107 8.24 -5.17 5.49
N PRO A 108 9.04 -4.09 5.40
CA PRO A 108 9.50 -3.57 4.12
C PRO A 108 10.29 -4.61 3.34
N LEU A 109 9.83 -4.92 2.13
CA LEU A 109 10.45 -5.89 1.25
C LEU A 109 10.60 -5.29 -0.15
N MET A 110 11.78 -5.45 -0.75
CA MET A 110 12.01 -5.05 -2.15
C MET A 110 11.47 -6.13 -3.08
N ALA A 111 11.00 -5.74 -4.27
CA ALA A 111 10.41 -6.65 -5.25
C ALA A 111 11.38 -7.79 -5.63
N SER A 112 12.69 -7.53 -5.68
CA SER A 112 13.72 -8.55 -5.94
C SER A 112 13.88 -9.61 -4.83
N LYS A 113 13.35 -9.36 -3.63
CA LYS A 113 13.45 -10.27 -2.47
C LYS A 113 12.30 -11.27 -2.40
N CYS A 114 11.26 -11.09 -3.21
CA CYS A 114 10.25 -12.10 -3.43
C CYS A 114 10.81 -13.18 -4.36
N GLN A 115 11.38 -14.24 -3.79
CA GLN A 115 11.86 -15.43 -4.49
C GLN A 115 10.81 -16.53 -4.42
#